data_AF-A0A3G9CXV8-F1
#
_entry.id   AF-A0A3G9CXV8-F1
#
_cell.length_a   1.000
_cell.length_b   1.000
_cell.length_c   1.000
_cell.angle_alpha   90.00
_cell.angle_beta   90.00
_cell.angle_gamma   90.00
#
_symmetry.space_group_name_H-M   'P 1'
#
loop_
_entity.id
_entity.type
_entity.pdbx_description
1 polymer ?
#
loop_
_entity_poly.entity_id
_entity_poly.type
_entity_poly.pdbx_seq_one_letter_code
_entity_poly.pdbx_strand_id
1 'polypeptide(L)'
;MDKETYQKSLMKQKRKGKTSLCCVSCGEDDSSVIEMHHILGRSNSDQVQPLCKNCHSKITKEQNKLSPNARSGSASLGQKRAFQFISIGALLKELGTQLINVGHEMVKNG
;
A
#
# COMPACT_ATOMS: atom_id res chain seq x y z
N MET A 1 10.90 2.91 16.64
CA MET A 1 9.44 2.79 16.88
C MET A 1 9.27 2.47 18.34
N ASP A 2 8.52 3.26 19.10
CA ASP A 2 8.30 2.98 20.51
C ASP A 2 7.29 1.84 20.69
N LYS A 3 7.29 1.23 21.88
CA LYS A 3 6.53 0.02 22.22
C LYS A 3 5.02 0.23 22.07
N GLU A 4 4.53 1.44 22.34
CA GLU A 4 3.13 1.81 22.25
C GLU A 4 2.68 1.95 20.78
N THR A 5 3.50 2.55 19.93
CA THR A 5 3.26 2.62 18.49
C THR A 5 3.23 1.24 17.83
N TYR A 6 4.15 0.35 18.23
CA TYR A 6 4.17 -1.04 17.77
C TYR A 6 2.92 -1.83 18.21
N GLN A 7 2.49 -1.67 19.46
CA GLN A 7 1.25 -2.31 19.94
C GLN A 7 0.00 -1.78 19.23
N LYS A 8 -0.08 -0.48 18.98
CA LYS A 8 -1.20 0.11 18.23
C LYS A 8 -1.26 -0.39 16.78
N SER A 9 -0.12 -0.59 16.12
CA SER A 9 -0.10 -1.19 14.77
C SER A 9 -0.52 -2.66 14.78
N LEU A 10 -0.12 -3.43 15.78
CA LEU A 10 -0.51 -4.84 15.94
C LEU A 10 -2.01 -5.00 16.23
N MET A 11 -2.62 -4.08 16.99
CA MET A 11 -4.06 -4.13 17.26
C MET A 11 -4.90 -3.82 16.02
N LYS A 12 -4.44 -2.91 15.15
CA LYS A 12 -5.09 -2.61 13.85
C LYS A 12 -5.05 -3.78 12.86
N GLN A 13 -4.21 -4.79 13.13
CA GLN A 13 -4.00 -5.98 12.31
C GLN A 13 -4.74 -7.22 12.85
N LYS A 14 -5.59 -7.08 13.87
CA LYS A 14 -6.41 -8.19 14.36
C LYS A 14 -7.50 -8.56 13.35
N ARG A 15 -7.42 -9.75 12.78
CA ARG A 15 -8.51 -10.40 12.02
C ARG A 15 -8.82 -11.77 12.63
N LYS A 16 -10.11 -12.10 12.77
CA LYS A 16 -10.58 -13.38 13.35
C LYS A 16 -9.96 -13.72 14.72
N GLY A 17 -9.77 -12.72 15.58
CA GLY A 17 -9.23 -12.92 16.94
C GLY A 17 -7.72 -13.11 17.04
N LYS A 18 -6.99 -13.15 15.92
CA LYS A 18 -5.51 -13.20 15.89
C LYS A 18 -4.95 -11.97 15.20
N THR A 19 -3.80 -11.50 15.66
CA THR A 19 -3.05 -10.47 14.94
C THR A 19 -2.32 -11.13 13.77
N SER A 20 -2.70 -10.80 12.54
CA SER A 20 -1.99 -11.25 11.33
C SER A 20 -1.63 -10.03 10.47
N LEU A 21 -0.37 -9.99 10.04
CA LEU A 21 0.09 -9.00 9.07
C LEU A 21 -0.60 -9.28 7.74
N CYS A 22 -1.55 -8.42 7.33
CA CYS A 22 -2.28 -8.58 6.09
C CYS A 22 -2.06 -7.41 5.13
N CYS A 23 -2.22 -7.66 3.84
CA CYS A 23 -2.30 -6.65 2.80
C CYS A 23 -3.42 -5.66 3.12
N VAL A 24 -3.10 -4.36 3.24
CA VAL A 24 -4.11 -3.34 3.53
C VAL A 24 -5.11 -3.12 2.39
N SER A 25 -4.78 -3.57 1.17
CA SER A 25 -5.64 -3.44 0.00
C SER A 25 -6.65 -4.59 -0.11
N CYS A 26 -6.19 -5.84 -0.19
CA CYS A 26 -7.06 -6.99 -0.46
C CYS A 26 -7.26 -7.94 0.73
N GLY A 27 -6.57 -7.71 1.86
CA GLY A 27 -6.68 -8.55 3.04
C GLY A 27 -5.92 -9.88 3.01
N GLU A 28 -5.16 -10.18 1.94
CA GLU A 28 -4.22 -11.31 1.88
C GLU A 28 -3.36 -11.36 3.15
N ASP A 29 -3.23 -12.52 3.78
CA ASP A 29 -2.57 -12.71 5.08
C ASP A 29 -1.49 -13.80 5.09
N ASP A 30 -1.18 -14.42 3.93
CA ASP A 30 0.03 -15.21 3.79
C ASP A 30 1.28 -14.31 3.89
N SER A 31 1.92 -14.36 5.04
CA SER A 31 3.13 -13.60 5.36
C SER A 31 4.27 -13.78 4.35
N SER A 32 4.33 -14.89 3.61
CA SER A 32 5.39 -15.16 2.61
C SER A 32 5.27 -14.29 1.35
N VAL A 33 4.10 -13.69 1.13
CA VAL A 33 3.82 -12.81 -0.01
C VAL A 33 3.57 -11.36 0.39
N ILE A 34 3.67 -11.01 1.67
CA ILE A 34 3.54 -9.63 2.15
C ILE A 34 4.88 -8.89 2.08
N GLU A 35 4.83 -7.68 1.53
CA GLU A 35 5.95 -6.74 1.42
C GLU A 35 5.60 -5.40 2.08
N MET A 36 6.60 -4.72 2.63
CA MET A 36 6.45 -3.39 3.23
C MET A 36 6.60 -2.31 2.15
N HIS A 37 5.48 -1.83 1.63
CA HIS A 37 5.43 -0.84 0.58
C HIS A 37 5.63 0.58 1.11
N HIS A 38 6.58 1.33 0.54
CA HIS A 38 6.81 2.73 0.85
C HIS A 38 5.79 3.60 0.12
N ILE A 39 4.85 4.18 0.86
CA ILE A 39 3.68 4.89 0.30
C ILE A 39 4.09 6.04 -0.62
N LEU A 40 5.14 6.77 -0.24
CA LEU A 40 5.66 7.93 -0.98
C LEU A 40 6.93 7.61 -1.79
N GLY A 41 7.30 6.33 -1.86
CA GLY A 41 8.59 5.87 -2.36
C GLY A 41 9.71 6.00 -1.32
N ARG A 42 10.65 5.04 -1.39
CA ARG A 42 11.74 4.87 -0.42
C ARG A 42 12.63 6.11 -0.25
N SER A 43 12.81 6.90 -1.31
CA SER A 43 13.65 8.10 -1.27
C SER A 43 12.94 9.33 -0.68
N ASN A 44 11.63 9.26 -0.43
CA ASN A 44 10.84 10.42 0.01
C ASN A 44 10.26 10.27 1.43
N SER A 45 10.10 9.04 1.94
CA SER A 45 9.57 8.78 3.28
C SER A 45 9.84 7.34 3.71
N ASP A 46 10.07 7.14 5.00
CA ASP A 46 10.15 5.81 5.64
C ASP A 46 8.76 5.23 5.98
N GLN A 47 7.68 5.94 5.67
CA GLN A 47 6.33 5.46 5.93
C GLN A 47 6.00 4.28 5.02
N VAL A 48 5.75 3.14 5.65
CA VAL A 48 5.44 1.88 4.99
C VAL A 48 4.09 1.31 5.40
N GLN A 49 3.50 0.51 4.52
CA GLN A 49 2.30 -0.29 4.80
C GLN A 49 2.44 -1.69 4.18
N PRO A 50 1.82 -2.71 4.78
CA PRO A 50 1.86 -4.06 4.24
C PRO A 50 0.97 -4.19 2.99
N LEU A 51 1.55 -4.68 1.90
CA LEU A 51 0.82 -5.07 0.69
C LEU A 51 1.26 -6.47 0.27
N CYS A 52 0.37 -7.27 -0.30
CA CYS A 52 0.80 -8.48 -0.98
C CYS A 52 1.53 -8.12 -2.28
N LYS A 53 2.41 -9.01 -2.75
CA LYS A 53 3.16 -8.87 -4.02
C LYS A 53 2.29 -8.44 -5.20
N ASN A 54 1.08 -8.98 -5.29
CA ASN A 54 0.13 -8.64 -6.34
C ASN A 54 -0.33 -7.17 -6.26
N CYS A 55 -0.90 -6.73 -5.13
CA CYS A 55 -1.30 -5.33 -4.95
C CYS A 55 -0.11 -4.38 -5.05
N HIS A 56 1.05 -4.78 -4.53
CA HIS A 56 2.29 -4.01 -4.64
C HIS A 56 2.67 -3.78 -6.11
N SER A 57 2.69 -4.84 -6.92
CA SER A 57 3.03 -4.77 -8.35
C SER A 57 2.14 -3.83 -9.15
N LYS A 58 0.84 -3.74 -8.83
CA LYS A 58 -0.10 -2.84 -9.51
C LYS A 58 0.22 -1.38 -9.26
N ILE A 59 0.60 -1.03 -8.02
CA ILE A 59 1.05 0.32 -7.68
C ILE A 59 2.39 0.61 -8.35
N THR A 60 3.34 -0.32 -8.28
CA THR A 60 4.64 -0.18 -8.93
C THR A 60 4.52 -0.04 -10.45
N LYS A 61 3.51 -0.67 -11.09
CA LYS A 61 3.23 -0.50 -12.52
C LYS A 61 2.90 0.95 -12.88
N GLU A 62 2.14 1.66 -12.04
CA GLU A 62 1.86 3.09 -12.25
C GLU A 62 3.11 3.95 -12.00
N GLN A 63 3.88 3.64 -10.96
CA GLN A 63 5.16 4.32 -10.67
C GLN A 63 6.18 4.16 -11.80
N ASN A 64 6.25 2.97 -12.42
CA ASN A 64 7.18 2.65 -13.50
C ASN A 64 6.80 3.29 -14.86
N LYS A 65 5.65 3.97 -14.96
CA LYS A 65 5.37 4.84 -16.12
C LYS A 65 6.25 6.10 -16.12
N LEU A 66 6.85 6.44 -14.98
CA LEU A 66 7.86 7.48 -14.87
C LEU A 66 9.24 6.93 -15.22
N SER A 67 10.08 7.78 -15.83
CA SER A 67 11.47 7.40 -16.12
C SER A 67 12.26 7.13 -14.82
N PRO A 68 13.29 6.26 -14.85
CA PRO A 68 14.17 6.02 -13.70
C PRO A 68 14.72 7.29 -13.05
N ASN A 69 15.08 8.29 -13.87
CA ASN A 69 15.60 9.57 -13.38
C ASN A 69 14.53 10.36 -12.61
N ALA A 70 13.29 10.36 -13.07
CA ALA A 70 12.18 11.06 -12.42
C ALA A 70 11.75 10.45 -11.07
N ARG A 71 12.12 9.19 -10.82
CA ARG A 71 11.88 8.48 -9.54
C ARG A 71 13.12 8.31 -8.66
N SER A 72 14.25 8.89 -9.07
CA SER A 72 15.52 8.80 -8.34
C SER A 72 15.54 9.68 -7.08
N GLY A 73 16.43 9.37 -6.12
CA GLY A 73 16.62 10.21 -4.94
C GLY A 73 17.13 11.63 -5.26
N SER A 74 17.82 11.79 -6.40
CA SER A 74 18.34 13.04 -6.94
C SER A 74 17.35 13.78 -7.86
N ALA A 75 16.12 13.29 -8.03
CA ALA A 75 15.11 13.93 -8.86
C ALA A 75 14.79 15.36 -8.37
N SER A 76 14.33 16.22 -9.27
CA SER A 76 13.92 17.58 -8.92
C SER A 76 12.74 17.56 -7.94
N LEU A 77 12.53 18.66 -7.20
CA LEU A 77 11.40 18.75 -6.26
C LEU A 77 10.04 18.53 -6.95
N GLY A 78 9.88 19.04 -8.17
CA GLY A 78 8.67 18.83 -8.98
C GLY A 78 8.47 17.36 -9.34
N GLN A 79 9.53 16.65 -9.72
CA GLN A 79 9.48 15.21 -10.03
C GLN A 79 9.18 14.38 -8.78
N LYS A 80 9.76 14.71 -7.63
CA LYS A 80 9.46 14.05 -6.35
C LYS A 80 7.98 14.19 -5.98
N ARG A 81 7.42 15.40 -6.09
CA ARG A 81 5.99 15.64 -5.84
C ARG A 81 5.10 14.87 -6.82
N ALA A 82 5.43 14.88 -8.11
CA ALA A 82 4.70 14.11 -9.11
C ALA A 82 4.72 12.59 -8.80
N PHE A 83 5.89 12.05 -8.44
CA PHE A 83 6.03 10.66 -8.02
C PHE A 83 5.18 10.32 -6.79
N GLN A 84 5.14 11.21 -5.79
CA GLN A 84 4.31 11.05 -4.60
C GLN A 84 2.82 11.01 -4.95
N PHE A 85 2.35 11.95 -5.78
CA PHE A 85 0.95 11.97 -6.24
C PHE A 85 0.57 10.69 -6.99
N ILE A 86 1.43 10.22 -7.90
CA ILE A 86 1.20 8.98 -8.63
C ILE A 86 1.15 7.78 -7.68
N SER A 87 2.05 7.72 -6.70
CA SER A 87 2.09 6.62 -5.73
C SER A 87 0.83 6.56 -4.87
N ILE A 88 0.40 7.71 -4.32
CA ILE A 88 -0.84 7.82 -3.54
C ILE A 88 -2.05 7.50 -4.41
N GLY A 89 -2.13 8.08 -5.61
CA GLY A 89 -3.26 7.88 -6.53
C GLY A 89 -3.41 6.41 -6.94
N ALA A 90 -2.31 5.72 -7.22
CA ALA A 90 -2.32 4.29 -7.54
C ALA A 90 -2.81 3.43 -6.37
N LEU A 91 -2.37 3.74 -5.14
CA LEU A 91 -2.88 3.06 -3.94
C LEU A 91 -4.38 3.31 -3.74
N LEU A 92 -4.82 4.57 -3.83
CA LEU A 92 -6.23 4.94 -3.67
C LEU A 92 -7.11 4.27 -4.73
N LYS A 93 -6.61 4.13 -5.95
CA LYS A 93 -7.29 3.38 -7.02
C LYS A 93 -7.53 1.92 -6.62
N GLU A 94 -6.50 1.22 -6.13
CA GLU A 94 -6.65 -0.18 -5.70
C GLU A 94 -7.63 -0.31 -4.51
N LEU A 95 -7.54 0.59 -3.52
CA LEU A 95 -8.49 0.61 -2.41
C LEU A 95 -9.92 0.87 -2.90
N GLY A 96 -10.11 1.83 -3.80
CA GLY A 96 -11.40 2.14 -4.41
C GLY A 96 -12.00 0.94 -5.16
N THR A 97 -11.18 0.22 -5.95
CA THR A 97 -11.61 -1.02 -6.61
C THR A 97 -12.07 -2.08 -5.62
N GLN A 98 -11.36 -2.25 -4.50
CA GLN A 98 -11.74 -3.22 -3.47
C GLN A 98 -13.06 -2.85 -2.79
N LEU A 99 -13.27 -1.56 -2.47
CA LEU A 99 -14.53 -1.09 -1.90
C LEU A 99 -15.72 -1.35 -2.83
N ILE A 100 -15.55 -1.10 -4.13
CA ILE A 100 -16.59 -1.37 -5.14
C ILE A 100 -16.90 -2.87 -5.22
N ASN A 101 -15.88 -3.73 -5.26
CA ASN A 101 -16.06 -5.18 -5.33
C ASN A 101 -16.81 -5.71 -4.11
N VAL A 102 -16.41 -5.29 -2.90
CA VAL A 102 -17.10 -5.66 -1.67
C VAL A 102 -18.55 -5.19 -1.70
N GLY A 103 -18.83 -3.96 -2.16
CA GLY A 103 -20.19 -3.46 -2.33
C GLY A 103 -21.04 -4.34 -3.26
N HIS A 104 -20.49 -4.78 -4.39
CA HIS A 104 -21.18 -5.71 -5.29
C HIS A 104 -21.43 -7.09 -4.66
N GLU A 105 -20.48 -7.62 -3.89
CA GLU A 105 -20.64 -8.89 -3.19
C GLU A 105 -21.72 -8.82 -2.11
N MET A 106 -21.79 -7.70 -1.37
CA MET A 106 -22.81 -7.47 -0.35
C MET A 106 -24.22 -7.48 -0.95
N VAL A 107 -24.42 -6.89 -2.14
CA VAL A 107 -25.72 -6.92 -2.83
C VAL A 107 -26.08 -8.32 -3.34
N LYS A 108 -25.10 -9.13 -3.75
CA LYS A 108 -25.35 -10.49 -4.26
C LYS A 108 -25.66 -11.50 -3.15
N ASN A 109 -25.08 -11.29 -1.96
CA ASN A 109 -25.13 -12.23 -0.84
C ASN A 109 -26.05 -11.76 0.31
N GLY A 110 -26.66 -10.59 0.19
CA GLY A 110 -27.65 -10.04 1.13
C GLY A 110 -29.07 -10.25 0.61
#